data_AF-A0A7V4E5E1-F1
#
_entry.id   AF-A0A7V4E5E1-F1
#
_cell.length_a   1.000
_cell.length_b   1.000
_cell.length_c   1.000
_cell.angle_alpha   90.00
_cell.angle_beta   90.00
_cell.angle_gamma   90.00
#
_symmetry.space_group_name_H-M   'P 1'
#
loop_
_entity.id
_entity.type
_entity.pdbx_description
1 polymer ?
#
loop_
_entity_poly.entity_id
_entity_poly.type
_entity_poly.pdbx_seq_one_letter_code
_entity_poly.pdbx_strand_id
1 'polypeptide(L)' 'MRAKYLVGLLVILGALAYLIFGGLGQNLVYFLTPSEYLQDQARYQNRPVRLGGLVKEGTVRYD' A
#
# COMPACT_ATOMS: atom_id res chain seq x y z
N MET A 1 34.52 -21.11 14.48
CA MET A 1 34.10 -19.72 14.80
C MET A 1 33.38 -18.99 13.68
N ARG A 2 33.50 -19.38 12.39
CA ARG A 2 32.88 -18.68 11.25
C ARG A 2 31.39 -18.98 11.05
N ALA A 3 30.95 -20.19 11.40
CA ALA A 3 29.56 -20.63 11.22
C ALA A 3 28.55 -19.78 12.02
N LYS A 4 28.90 -19.33 13.24
CA LYS A 4 28.04 -18.47 14.06
C LYS A 4 27.79 -17.09 13.44
N TYR A 5 28.78 -16.52 12.76
CA TYR A 5 28.61 -15.26 12.02
C TYR A 5 27.76 -15.45 10.76
N LEU A 6 27.89 -16.60 10.10
CA LEU A 6 27.13 -16.94 8.89
C LEU A 6 25.65 -17.18 9.21
N VAL A 7 25.38 -17.88 10.32
CA VAL A 7 24.01 -18.06 10.86
C VAL A 7 23.42 -16.72 11.29
N GLY A 8 24.19 -15.88 12.00
CA GLY A 8 23.73 -14.54 12.38
C GLY A 8 23.39 -13.66 11.17
N LEU A 9 24.24 -13.68 10.14
CA LEU A 9 23.99 -12.95 8.90
C LEU A 9 22.73 -13.45 8.18
N LEU A 10 22.53 -14.76 8.11
CA LEU A 10 21.33 -15.36 7.52
C LEU A 10 20.04 -14.95 8.25
N VAL A 11 20.07 -14.93 9.58
CA VAL A 11 18.92 -14.51 10.39
C VAL A 11 18.60 -13.03 10.15
N ILE A 12 19.62 -12.16 10.11
CA ILE A 12 19.44 -10.73 9.85
C ILE A 12 18.85 -10.50 8.45
N LEU A 13 19.41 -11.17 7.43
CA LEU A 13 18.91 -11.06 6.05
C LEU A 13 17.47 -11.59 5.92
N GLY A 14 17.14 -12.70 6.60
CA GLY A 14 15.79 -13.24 6.62
C GLY A 14 14.79 -12.29 7.29
N ALA A 15 15.16 -11.68 8.40
CA ALA A 15 14.33 -10.69 9.09
C ALA A 15 14.12 -9.42 8.25
N LEU A 16 15.17 -8.93 7.58
CA LEU A 16 15.07 -7.80 6.66
C LEU A 16 14.15 -8.12 5.47
N ALA A 17 14.31 -9.29 4.85
CA ALA A 17 13.42 -9.73 3.78
C ALA A 17 11.97 -9.78 4.27
N TYR A 18 11.71 -10.41 5.43
CA TYR A 18 10.38 -10.47 6.01
C TYR A 18 9.78 -9.07 6.27
N LEU A 19 10.58 -8.13 6.76
CA LEU A 19 10.13 -6.76 7.01
C LEU A 19 9.85 -5.99 5.70
N ILE A 20 10.63 -6.23 4.64
CA ILE A 20 10.41 -5.63 3.32
C ILE A 20 9.12 -6.19 2.72
N PHE A 21 8.95 -7.52 2.69
CA PHE A 21 7.76 -8.17 2.14
C PHE A 21 6.50 -7.89 2.97
N GLY A 22 6.62 -7.84 4.30
CA GLY A 22 5.51 -7.58 5.20
C GLY A 22 5.18 -6.09 5.33
N GLY A 23 6.17 -5.24 5.56
CA GLY A 23 5.97 -3.84 5.94
C GLY A 23 5.61 -2.89 4.80
N LEU A 24 6.12 -3.13 3.60
CA LEU A 24 5.92 -2.21 2.47
C LEU A 24 4.47 -2.20 1.97
N GLY A 25 3.74 -3.32 2.07
CA GLY A 25 2.36 -3.40 1.55
C GLY A 25 1.30 -2.80 2.48
N GLN A 26 1.57 -2.72 3.77
CA GLN A 26 0.53 -2.45 4.79
C GLN A 26 0.33 -0.96 5.10
N ASN A 27 1.34 -0.12 4.84
CA ASN A 27 1.36 1.29 5.26
C ASN A 27 1.46 2.30 4.11
N LEU A 28 1.16 1.87 2.89
CA LEU A 28 0.93 2.81 1.80
C LEU A 28 -0.52 3.27 1.90
N VAL A 29 -0.72 4.47 2.45
CA VAL A 29 -1.99 5.22 2.34
C VAL A 29 -2.15 5.55 0.85
N TYR A 30 -2.60 4.56 0.07
CA TYR A 30 -2.84 4.74 -1.35
C TYR A 30 -4.06 5.64 -1.50
N PHE A 31 -3.79 6.89 -1.87
CA PHE A 31 -4.82 7.75 -2.43
C PHE A 31 -5.12 7.23 -3.83
N LEU A 32 -6.28 6.59 -3.97
CA LEU A 32 -6.74 6.06 -5.24
C LEU A 32 -7.26 7.21 -6.09
N THR A 33 -6.90 7.28 -7.37
CA THR A 33 -7.51 8.28 -8.24
C THR A 33 -8.92 7.85 -8.66
N PRO A 34 -9.84 8.79 -8.96
CA PRO A 34 -11.16 8.44 -9.48
C PRO A 34 -11.10 7.53 -10.73
N SER A 35 -10.14 7.79 -11.62
CA SER A 35 -9.94 7.00 -12.85
C SER A 35 -9.56 5.54 -12.56
N GLU A 36 -8.67 5.31 -11.60
CA GLU A 36 -8.26 3.96 -11.19
C GLU A 36 -9.39 3.23 -10.45
N TYR A 37 -10.17 3.94 -9.63
CA TYR A 37 -11.36 3.37 -9.00
C TYR A 37 -12.37 2.90 -10.05
N LEU A 38 -12.61 3.69 -11.10
CA LEU A 38 -13.53 3.32 -12.18
C LEU A 38 -13.06 2.09 -12.96
N GLN A 39 -11.76 1.88 -13.10
CA GLN A 39 -11.20 0.72 -13.81
C GLN A 39 -11.36 -0.60 -13.05
N ASP A 40 -11.32 -0.57 -11.71
CA ASP A 40 -11.29 -1.79 -10.90
C ASP A 40 -12.27 -1.71 -9.71
N GLN A 41 -13.49 -1.21 -9.96
CA GLN A 41 -14.51 -0.99 -8.93
C GLN A 41 -14.76 -2.23 -8.06
N ALA A 42 -14.81 -3.42 -8.67
CA ALA A 42 -15.10 -4.67 -7.96
C ALA A 42 -14.07 -5.01 -6.86
N ARG A 43 -12.81 -4.59 -7.02
CA ARG A 43 -11.74 -4.78 -6.02
C ARG A 43 -11.90 -3.86 -4.81
N TYR A 44 -12.50 -2.69 -4.99
CA TYR A 44 -12.61 -1.64 -3.98
C TYR A 44 -14.01 -1.54 -3.38
N GLN A 45 -15.00 -2.21 -3.97
CA GLN A 45 -16.34 -2.35 -3.40
C GLN A 45 -16.24 -2.95 -1.99
N ASN A 46 -16.97 -2.35 -1.04
CA ASN A 46 -17.03 -2.73 0.38
C ASN A 46 -15.78 -2.46 1.23
N ARG A 47 -14.85 -1.60 0.79
CA ARG A 47 -13.69 -1.18 1.60
C ARG A 47 -13.64 0.35 1.74
N PRO A 48 -13.24 0.88 2.92
CA PRO A 48 -13.00 2.31 3.06
C PRO A 48 -11.79 2.71 2.21
N VAL A 49 -12.03 3.50 1.16
CA VAL A 49 -11.00 4.02 0.26
C VAL A 49 -10.91 5.54 0.39
N ARG A 50 -9.71 6.09 0.21
CA ARG A 50 -9.47 7.53 0.12
C ARG A 50 -9.24 7.88 -1.35
N LEU A 51 -10.14 8.65 -1.93
CA LEU A 51 -10.02 9.12 -3.31
C LEU A 51 -9.35 10.50 -3.34
N GLY A 52 -8.30 10.64 -4.14
CA GLY A 52 -7.61 11.91 -4.37
C GLY A 52 -7.74 12.34 -5.83
N GLY A 53 -8.20 13.56 -6.10
CA GLY A 53 -8.35 14.06 -7.46
C GLY A 53 -8.87 15.49 -7.52
N LEU A 54 -8.84 16.06 -8.72
CA LEU A 54 -9.40 17.38 -9.01
C LEU A 54 -10.93 17.29 -9.12
N VAL A 55 -11.62 18.20 -8.44
CA VAL A 55 -13.07 18.36 -8.58
C VAL A 55 -13.34 19.14 -9.86
N LYS A 56 -14.30 18.67 -10.66
CA LYS A 56 -14.70 19.36 -11.89
C LYS A 56 -15.45 20.65 -11.54
N GLU A 57 -15.16 21.71 -12.27
CA GLU A 57 -15.82 23.00 -12.08
C GLU A 57 -17.35 22.87 -12.28
N GLY A 58 -18.13 23.50 -11.40
CA GLY A 58 -19.59 23.49 -11.46
C GLY A 58 -20.28 22.19 -10.97
N THR A 59 -19.54 21.18 -10.48
CA THR A 59 -20.14 19.93 -10.00
C THR A 59 -20.45 19.90 -8.51
N VAL A 60 -19.98 20.89 -7.74
CA VAL A 60 -20.24 20.96 -6.30
C VAL A 60 -21.66 21.47 -6.07
N ARG A 61 -22.49 20.67 -5.40
CA ARG A 61 -23.82 21.07 -4.93
C ARG A 61 -23.85 21.06 -3.42
N TYR A 62 -24.33 22.14 -2.84
CA TYR A 62 -24.61 22.28 -1.42
C TYR A 62 -26.13 22.20 -1.24
N ASP A 63 -26.57 21.42 -0.26
CA ASP A 63 -27.97 21.28 0.14
C ASP A 63 -28.29 22.19 1.32
#